data_AF-A0A369R393-F1
#
_entry.id   AF-A0A369R393-F1
#
_cell.length_a   1.000
_cell.length_b   1.000
_cell.length_c   1.000
_cell.angle_alpha   90.00
_cell.angle_beta   90.00
_cell.angle_gamma   90.00
#
_symmetry.space_group_name_H-M   'P 1'
#
loop_
_entity.id
_entity.type
_entity.pdbx_description
1 polymer ?
#
loop_
_entity_poly.entity_id
_entity_poly.type
_entity_poly.pdbx_seq_one_letter_code
_entity_poly.pdbx_strand_id
1 'polypeptide(L)'
;MGGEAVRRAALFALILAAGPAPAQEFVPRLYDVAGVAEGDVLNVRAAPSASAEVVATLPPDRRRVEVIGLDDGANWGRIGLPEGEGWVSLAFLERRYLGEAGMAPGMRCIGTEPFWSVTFGEGGATWSSPGEERSFGVAADRSAPSSDARVYGWAETGAGATLSGSVVAASCSDGMSDRPWGWVAGIVRRTGGEVELLSGCCTLSSQ
;
A
#
# COMPACT_ATOMS: atom_id res chain seq x y z
N MET A 1 -12.93 51.39 53.50
CA MET A 1 -13.60 51.41 52.18
C MET A 1 -12.63 52.08 51.23
N GLY A 2 -12.01 51.49 50.22
CA GLY A 2 -12.05 50.20 49.56
C GLY A 2 -11.24 50.37 48.26
N GLY A 3 -10.71 49.29 47.69
CA GLY A 3 -10.20 49.31 46.30
C GLY A 3 -8.74 48.89 46.16
N GLU A 4 -8.54 47.61 45.86
CA GLU A 4 -7.31 46.96 45.43
C GLU A 4 -6.81 47.47 44.07
N ALA A 5 -5.49 47.45 43.86
CA ALA A 5 -4.85 47.47 42.53
C ALA A 5 -3.32 47.38 42.71
N VAL A 6 -2.52 46.49 42.13
CA VAL A 6 -2.69 45.38 41.20
C VAL A 6 -1.46 44.49 41.45
N ARG A 7 -1.65 43.19 41.73
CA ARG A 7 -0.56 42.20 41.78
C ARG A 7 0.04 42.08 40.38
N ARG A 8 1.33 42.42 40.23
CA ARG A 8 2.10 42.22 39.00
C ARG A 8 2.30 40.72 38.77
N ALA A 9 1.42 40.10 37.99
CA ALA A 9 1.61 38.74 37.50
C ALA A 9 2.55 38.79 36.28
N ALA A 10 3.76 38.26 36.44
CA ALA A 10 4.67 38.05 35.32
C ALA A 10 4.14 36.90 34.46
N LEU A 11 3.61 37.21 33.27
CA LEU A 11 3.36 36.20 32.24
C LEU A 11 4.70 35.79 31.63
N PHE A 12 5.21 34.63 32.03
CA PHE A 12 6.22 33.91 31.25
C PHE A 12 5.55 33.37 29.99
N ALA A 13 5.89 33.92 28.84
CA ALA A 13 5.52 33.37 27.55
C ALA A 13 6.33 32.07 27.33
N LEU A 14 5.70 30.91 27.54
CA LEU A 14 6.22 29.64 27.05
C LEU A 14 6.08 29.63 25.52
N ILE A 15 7.14 30.01 24.81
CA ILE A 15 7.27 29.72 23.39
C ILE A 15 7.64 28.24 23.29
N LEU A 16 6.65 27.37 23.05
CA LEU A 16 6.89 25.99 22.66
C LEU A 16 7.63 25.99 21.32
N ALA A 17 8.92 25.65 21.36
CA ALA A 17 9.68 25.35 20.15
C ALA A 17 9.11 24.06 19.55
N ALA A 18 8.16 24.19 18.62
CA ALA A 18 7.74 23.11 17.76
C ALA A 18 8.92 22.78 16.82
N GLY A 19 9.73 21.80 17.19
CA GLY A 19 10.72 21.23 16.29
C GLY A 19 10.04 20.57 15.09
N PRO A 20 10.72 20.43 13.94
CA PRO A 20 10.19 19.66 12.82
C PRO A 20 9.91 18.24 13.29
N ALA A 21 8.66 17.80 13.15
CA ALA A 21 8.32 16.40 13.39
C ALA A 21 9.07 15.55 12.36
N PRO A 22 9.68 14.41 12.73
CA PRO A 22 10.13 13.44 11.75
C PRO A 22 8.98 13.12 10.78
N ALA A 23 9.25 13.20 9.48
CA ALA A 23 8.30 12.81 8.46
C ALA A 23 7.93 11.33 8.71
N GLN A 24 6.67 11.06 9.05
CA GLN A 24 6.21 9.70 9.27
C GLN A 24 6.40 8.91 7.98
N GLU A 25 7.21 7.86 8.03
CA GLU A 25 7.38 6.99 6.89
C GLU A 25 6.12 6.14 6.72
N PHE A 26 5.30 6.52 5.76
CA PHE A 26 4.07 5.81 5.43
C PHE A 26 4.35 4.53 4.63
N VAL A 27 3.53 3.51 4.87
CA VAL A 27 3.47 2.21 4.16
C VAL A 27 2.03 2.00 3.64
N PRO A 28 1.82 1.16 2.62
CA PRO A 28 2.83 0.39 1.88
C PRO A 28 3.71 1.21 0.94
N ARG A 29 4.89 0.65 0.65
CA ARG A 29 5.85 1.16 -0.33
C ARG A 29 6.43 0.02 -1.15
N LEU A 30 6.83 0.36 -2.36
CA LEU A 30 7.44 -0.57 -3.28
C LEU A 30 8.96 -0.35 -3.33
N TYR A 31 9.68 -1.45 -3.36
CA TYR A 31 11.14 -1.49 -3.40
C TYR A 31 11.61 -2.50 -4.44
N ASP A 32 12.85 -2.35 -4.87
CA ASP A 32 13.60 -3.40 -5.57
C ASP A 32 14.77 -3.81 -4.67
N VAL A 33 15.18 -5.08 -4.73
CA VAL A 33 16.38 -5.56 -4.02
C VAL A 33 17.61 -4.90 -4.66
N ALA A 34 18.52 -4.44 -3.80
CA ALA A 34 19.74 -3.75 -4.19
C ALA A 34 20.88 -4.09 -3.24
N GLY A 35 22.13 -4.02 -3.72
CA GLY A 35 23.31 -4.25 -2.88
C GLY A 35 23.56 -5.71 -2.48
N VAL A 36 22.88 -6.67 -3.13
CA VAL A 36 23.10 -8.11 -2.97
C VAL A 36 23.91 -8.62 -4.16
N ALA A 37 24.97 -9.38 -3.90
CA ALA A 37 25.86 -9.88 -4.95
C ALA A 37 25.18 -10.95 -5.83
N GLU A 38 25.66 -11.08 -7.06
CA GLU A 38 25.26 -12.18 -7.94
C GLU A 38 25.68 -13.53 -7.30
N GLY A 39 24.73 -14.46 -7.20
CA GLY A 39 24.91 -15.75 -6.52
C GLY A 39 24.63 -15.74 -5.01
N ASP A 40 24.27 -14.59 -4.44
CA ASP A 40 23.79 -14.47 -3.05
C ASP A 40 22.27 -14.20 -3.01
N VAL A 41 21.70 -14.15 -1.81
CA VAL A 41 20.27 -13.90 -1.58
C VAL A 41 20.05 -12.92 -0.44
N LEU A 42 18.95 -12.16 -0.52
CA LEU A 42 18.45 -11.38 0.61
C LEU A 42 17.53 -12.26 1.46
N ASN A 43 17.93 -12.53 2.70
CA ASN A 43 17.12 -13.30 3.63
C ASN A 43 15.90 -12.50 4.11
N VAL A 44 14.74 -13.15 4.09
CA VAL A 44 13.51 -12.73 4.77
C VAL A 44 13.40 -13.51 6.07
N ARG A 45 13.15 -12.81 7.17
CA ARG A 45 13.27 -13.35 8.53
C ARG A 45 11.97 -13.32 9.31
N ALA A 46 11.82 -14.21 10.28
CA ALA A 46 10.62 -14.30 11.12
C ALA A 46 10.40 -13.06 12.02
N ALA A 47 11.47 -12.31 12.33
CA ALA A 47 11.44 -11.11 13.15
C ALA A 47 12.45 -10.07 12.60
N PRO A 48 12.32 -8.77 12.96
CA PRO A 48 13.24 -7.71 12.50
C PRO A 48 14.61 -7.78 13.19
N SER A 49 15.33 -8.88 12.97
CA SER A 49 16.64 -9.15 13.56
C SER A 49 17.48 -10.04 12.65
N ALA A 50 18.77 -9.73 12.52
CA ALA A 50 19.72 -10.52 11.72
C ALA A 50 19.95 -11.94 12.28
N SER A 51 19.61 -12.19 13.55
CA SER A 51 19.71 -13.52 14.18
C SER A 51 18.41 -14.31 14.13
N ALA A 52 17.31 -13.73 13.65
CA ALA A 52 16.04 -14.43 13.54
C ALA A 52 16.07 -15.49 12.42
N GLU A 53 15.24 -16.51 12.55
CA GLU A 53 15.08 -17.57 11.55
C GLU A 53 14.81 -17.00 10.16
N VAL A 54 15.41 -17.60 9.14
CA VAL A 54 15.15 -17.28 7.73
C VAL A 54 13.94 -18.07 7.28
N VAL A 55 12.88 -17.37 6.87
CA VAL A 55 11.59 -17.98 6.46
C VAL A 55 11.39 -17.96 4.94
N ALA A 56 12.10 -17.06 4.24
CA ALA A 56 12.13 -17.01 2.78
C ALA A 56 13.41 -16.29 2.31
N THR A 57 13.64 -16.29 0.99
CA THR A 57 14.75 -15.57 0.36
C THR A 57 14.26 -14.80 -0.85
N LEU A 58 14.92 -13.68 -1.14
CA LEU A 58 14.70 -12.88 -2.35
C LEU A 58 15.98 -12.91 -3.21
N PRO A 59 15.86 -13.14 -4.52
CA PRO A 59 17.01 -13.05 -5.42
C PRO A 59 17.51 -11.58 -5.54
N PRO A 60 18.76 -11.38 -5.97
CA PRO A 60 19.38 -10.05 -6.04
C PRO A 60 18.71 -9.10 -7.03
N ASP A 61 18.00 -9.63 -8.03
CA ASP A 61 17.26 -8.86 -9.04
C ASP A 61 15.76 -8.75 -8.73
N ARG A 62 15.32 -9.17 -7.54
CA ARG A 62 13.91 -9.14 -7.13
C ARG A 62 13.38 -7.72 -7.21
N ARG A 63 12.39 -7.52 -8.08
CA ARG A 63 11.64 -6.28 -8.18
C ARG A 63 10.31 -6.34 -7.45
N ARG A 64 9.76 -5.17 -7.13
CA ARG A 64 8.41 -5.01 -6.57
C ARG A 64 8.21 -5.70 -5.22
N VAL A 65 9.17 -5.53 -4.33
CA VAL A 65 9.05 -5.90 -2.90
C VAL A 65 8.14 -4.89 -2.23
N GLU A 66 6.95 -5.32 -1.84
CA GLU A 66 5.97 -4.48 -1.15
C GLU A 66 6.20 -4.54 0.37
N VAL A 67 6.71 -3.45 0.92
CA VAL A 67 6.86 -3.27 2.38
C VAL A 67 5.58 -2.64 2.91
N ILE A 68 4.92 -3.34 3.81
CA ILE A 68 3.60 -3.03 4.39
C ILE A 68 3.67 -2.63 5.87
N GLY A 69 4.87 -2.63 6.45
CA GLY A 69 5.13 -2.28 7.85
C GLY A 69 6.61 -2.02 8.08
N LEU A 70 6.93 -1.31 9.15
CA LEU A 70 8.30 -0.99 9.57
C LEU A 70 8.49 -1.38 11.04
N ASP A 71 9.72 -1.69 11.44
CA ASP A 71 10.09 -1.77 12.84
C ASP A 71 10.25 -0.36 13.43
N ASP A 72 10.39 -0.26 14.75
CA ASP A 72 10.52 1.03 15.46
C ASP A 72 11.70 1.88 14.94
N GLY A 73 12.76 1.23 14.46
CA GLY A 73 13.94 1.89 13.93
C GLY A 73 13.91 2.16 12.42
N ALA A 74 12.87 1.72 11.70
CA ALA A 74 12.81 1.74 10.23
C ALA A 74 14.09 1.17 9.57
N ASN A 75 14.60 0.06 10.12
CA ASN A 75 15.71 -0.71 9.54
C ASN A 75 15.21 -1.98 8.86
N TRP A 76 14.01 -2.44 9.22
CA TRP A 76 13.38 -3.65 8.70
C TRP A 76 12.02 -3.33 8.11
N GLY A 77 11.78 -3.83 6.91
CA GLY A 77 10.49 -3.79 6.24
C GLY A 77 9.76 -5.11 6.44
N ARG A 78 8.51 -5.04 6.91
CA ARG A 78 7.61 -6.19 6.91
C ARG A 78 6.99 -6.35 5.53
N ILE A 79 7.01 -7.56 4.98
CA ILE A 79 6.47 -7.91 3.67
C ILE A 79 5.47 -9.06 3.80
N GLY A 80 4.46 -9.09 2.92
CA GLY A 80 3.58 -10.25 2.77
C GLY A 80 4.27 -11.34 1.93
N LEU A 81 4.13 -12.60 2.37
CA LEU A 81 4.58 -13.78 1.64
C LEU A 81 3.36 -14.51 1.03
N PRO A 82 3.55 -15.54 0.18
CA PRO A 82 2.44 -16.37 -0.28
C PRO A 82 1.62 -16.93 0.90
N GLU A 83 2.32 -17.31 1.97
CA GLU A 83 1.76 -17.74 3.25
C GLU A 83 2.39 -16.90 4.38
N GLY A 84 1.57 -16.15 5.12
CA GLY A 84 2.02 -15.33 6.24
C GLY A 84 2.84 -14.09 5.83
N GLU A 85 3.84 -13.75 6.65
CA GLU A 85 4.64 -12.54 6.56
C GLU A 85 6.10 -12.77 6.93
N GLY A 86 6.96 -11.80 6.63
CA GLY A 86 8.34 -11.80 7.06
C GLY A 86 8.97 -10.41 7.04
N TRP A 87 10.20 -10.33 7.54
CA TRP A 87 10.97 -9.10 7.72
C TRP A 87 12.23 -9.11 6.87
N VAL A 88 12.45 -8.05 6.12
CA VAL A 88 13.62 -7.87 5.26
C VAL A 88 14.38 -6.61 5.66
N SER A 89 15.71 -6.65 5.62
CA SER A 89 16.54 -5.49 5.93
C SER A 89 16.38 -4.43 4.83
N LEU A 90 15.99 -3.21 5.22
CA LEU A 90 15.83 -2.08 4.30
C LEU A 90 17.17 -1.59 3.74
N ALA A 91 18.29 -1.96 4.36
CA ALA A 91 19.63 -1.64 3.84
C ALA A 91 19.92 -2.29 2.47
N PHE A 92 19.18 -3.33 2.11
CA PHE A 92 19.30 -4.04 0.83
C PHE A 92 18.09 -3.79 -0.10
N LEU A 93 17.35 -2.71 0.15
CA LEU A 93 16.21 -2.31 -0.66
C LEU A 93 16.40 -0.88 -1.18
N GLU A 94 16.15 -0.68 -2.47
CA GLU A 94 16.08 0.63 -3.08
C GLU A 94 14.62 1.00 -3.38
N ARG A 95 14.22 2.23 -3.04
CA ARG A 95 12.83 2.65 -3.17
C ARG A 95 12.44 2.76 -4.64
N ARG A 96 11.35 2.07 -5.01
CA ARG A 96 10.76 2.12 -6.33
C ARG A 96 9.64 3.15 -6.40
N TYR A 97 9.70 4.02 -7.40
CA TYR A 97 8.61 4.93 -7.69
C TYR A 97 7.45 4.17 -8.36
N LEU A 98 6.24 4.32 -7.83
CA LEU A 98 5.02 3.66 -8.33
C LEU A 98 4.44 4.31 -9.60
N GLY A 99 4.99 5.45 -10.04
CA GLY A 99 4.42 6.25 -11.12
C GLY A 99 3.43 7.31 -10.63
N GLU A 100 3.15 8.30 -11.48
CA GLU A 100 2.17 9.37 -11.20
C GLU A 100 0.71 8.89 -11.31
N ALA A 101 0.47 7.87 -12.14
CA ALA A 101 -0.86 7.31 -12.39
C ALA A 101 -1.39 6.44 -11.24
N GLY A 102 -0.54 6.09 -10.27
CA GLY A 102 -0.97 5.44 -9.04
C GLY A 102 -1.29 3.94 -9.13
N MET A 103 -1.81 3.48 -10.26
CA MET A 103 -2.01 2.07 -10.52
C MET A 103 -0.78 1.50 -11.24
N ALA A 104 0.16 1.01 -10.44
CA ALA A 104 1.36 0.40 -10.98
C ALA A 104 1.01 -0.92 -11.70
N PRO A 105 1.52 -1.12 -12.93
CA PRO A 105 1.36 -2.38 -13.65
C PRO A 105 1.75 -3.59 -12.79
N GLY A 106 0.87 -4.59 -12.77
CA GLY A 106 0.94 -5.79 -11.97
C GLY A 106 0.29 -5.70 -10.60
N MET A 107 -0.32 -4.57 -10.22
CA MET A 107 -1.21 -4.53 -9.05
C MET A 107 -2.37 -5.50 -9.26
N ARG A 108 -2.61 -6.37 -8.28
CA ARG A 108 -3.73 -7.29 -8.28
C ARG A 108 -4.58 -7.04 -7.05
N CYS A 109 -5.88 -6.84 -7.26
CA CYS A 109 -6.88 -6.76 -6.20
C CYS A 109 -7.80 -7.97 -6.25
N ILE A 110 -8.24 -8.45 -5.10
CA ILE A 110 -9.17 -9.58 -4.95
C ILE A 110 -10.25 -9.25 -3.93
N GLY A 111 -11.44 -9.79 -4.15
CA GLY A 111 -12.50 -9.86 -3.14
C GLY A 111 -12.96 -11.30 -2.95
N THR A 112 -13.32 -11.65 -1.72
CA THR A 112 -13.70 -13.01 -1.34
C THR A 112 -15.21 -13.24 -1.38
N GLU A 113 -16.03 -12.22 -1.09
CA GLU A 113 -17.48 -12.33 -1.22
C GLU A 113 -18.11 -11.03 -1.75
N PRO A 114 -18.66 -11.03 -2.98
CA PRO A 114 -18.53 -12.09 -4.00
C PRO A 114 -17.06 -12.27 -4.43
N PHE A 115 -16.73 -13.43 -5.01
CA PHE A 115 -15.39 -13.67 -5.55
C PHE A 115 -15.14 -12.83 -6.79
N TRP A 116 -14.08 -12.02 -6.78
CA TRP A 116 -13.63 -11.30 -7.96
C TRP A 116 -12.13 -11.01 -7.88
N SER A 117 -11.54 -10.69 -9.02
CA SER A 117 -10.20 -10.10 -9.08
C SER A 117 -10.08 -9.10 -10.21
N VAL A 118 -9.23 -8.09 -10.00
CA VAL A 118 -8.77 -7.19 -11.06
C VAL A 118 -7.25 -7.14 -11.05
N THR A 119 -6.63 -7.33 -12.20
CA THR A 119 -5.18 -7.21 -12.38
C THR A 119 -4.91 -6.07 -13.34
N PHE A 120 -4.17 -5.06 -12.88
CA PHE A 120 -3.83 -3.88 -13.68
C PHE A 120 -2.57 -4.13 -14.52
N GLY A 121 -2.60 -3.75 -15.78
CA GLY A 121 -1.47 -3.76 -16.71
C GLY A 121 -1.12 -2.34 -17.16
N GLU A 122 -0.38 -2.22 -18.27
CA GLU A 122 -0.12 -0.92 -18.88
C GLU A 122 -1.37 -0.41 -19.60
N GLY A 123 -2.02 0.63 -19.06
CA GLY A 123 -3.17 1.30 -19.68
C GLY A 123 -4.48 0.49 -19.70
N GLY A 124 -4.51 -0.67 -19.02
CA GLY A 124 -5.68 -1.55 -19.00
C GLY A 124 -5.71 -2.44 -17.76
N ALA A 125 -6.76 -3.25 -17.66
CA ALA A 125 -6.92 -4.23 -16.60
C ALA A 125 -7.70 -5.44 -17.08
N THR A 126 -7.53 -6.55 -16.36
CA THR A 126 -8.30 -7.78 -16.55
C THR A 126 -9.15 -8.02 -15.31
N TRP A 127 -10.47 -8.05 -15.50
CA TRP A 127 -11.46 -8.45 -14.50
C TRP A 127 -11.76 -9.94 -14.61
N SER A 128 -11.95 -10.60 -13.48
CA SER A 128 -12.40 -11.99 -13.40
C SER A 128 -13.33 -12.17 -12.20
N SER A 129 -14.49 -12.78 -12.43
CA SER A 129 -15.47 -13.20 -11.43
C SER A 129 -16.15 -14.50 -11.92
N PRO A 130 -16.85 -15.26 -11.06
CA PRO A 130 -17.61 -16.42 -11.52
C PRO A 130 -18.55 -16.06 -12.69
N GLY A 131 -18.30 -16.64 -13.86
CA GLY A 131 -19.09 -16.42 -15.08
C GLY A 131 -18.70 -15.21 -15.94
N GLU A 132 -17.67 -14.44 -15.58
CA GLU A 132 -17.20 -13.30 -16.39
C GLU A 132 -15.68 -13.15 -16.29
N GLU A 133 -15.00 -13.14 -17.42
CA GLU A 133 -13.60 -12.71 -17.53
C GLU A 133 -13.46 -11.78 -18.73
N ARG A 134 -12.86 -10.60 -18.50
CA ARG A 134 -12.71 -9.60 -19.56
C ARG A 134 -11.58 -8.63 -19.31
N SER A 135 -11.03 -8.11 -20.40
CA SER A 135 -10.03 -7.04 -20.38
C SER A 135 -10.63 -5.73 -20.89
N PHE A 136 -10.19 -4.62 -20.33
CA PHE A 136 -10.68 -3.28 -20.67
C PHE A 136 -9.57 -2.23 -20.52
N GLY A 137 -9.72 -1.13 -21.24
CA GLY A 137 -8.86 0.04 -21.08
C GLY A 137 -9.17 0.75 -19.78
N VAL A 138 -8.14 1.31 -19.14
CA VAL A 138 -8.27 2.02 -17.87
C VAL A 138 -7.73 3.42 -18.01
N ALA A 139 -8.57 4.39 -17.68
CA ALA A 139 -8.14 5.72 -17.35
C ALA A 139 -7.76 5.67 -15.88
N ALA A 140 -6.46 5.66 -15.62
CA ALA A 140 -5.96 6.02 -14.30
C ALA A 140 -6.22 7.52 -14.17
N ASP A 141 -7.33 7.88 -13.54
CA ASP A 141 -7.63 9.27 -13.30
C ASP A 141 -6.51 9.80 -12.42
N ARG A 142 -5.90 10.92 -12.81
CA ARG A 142 -4.78 11.53 -12.08
C ARG A 142 -5.32 11.87 -10.70
N SER A 143 -5.19 10.92 -9.81
CA SER A 143 -5.55 11.08 -8.41
C SER A 143 -4.43 11.94 -7.89
N ALA A 144 -4.57 13.25 -8.02
CA ALA A 144 -3.85 14.17 -7.16
C ALA A 144 -4.09 13.60 -5.77
N PRO A 145 -3.06 13.07 -5.08
CA PRO A 145 -3.26 12.40 -3.81
C PRO A 145 -4.00 13.39 -2.92
N SER A 146 -5.27 13.10 -2.62
CA SER A 146 -6.12 14.02 -1.86
C SER A 146 -5.67 14.12 -0.41
N SER A 147 -4.68 13.31 -0.03
CA SER A 147 -4.02 13.27 1.27
C SER A 147 -2.72 12.44 1.21
N ASP A 148 -1.97 12.44 2.32
CA ASP A 148 -0.83 11.54 2.55
C ASP A 148 -1.18 10.03 2.42
N ALA A 149 -2.47 9.67 2.37
CA ALA A 149 -2.98 8.30 2.39
C ALA A 149 -2.90 7.53 1.06
N ARG A 150 -2.17 8.02 0.06
CA ARG A 150 -1.92 7.35 -1.24
C ARG A 150 -3.17 6.67 -1.81
N VAL A 151 -4.11 7.50 -2.23
CA VAL A 151 -5.35 7.07 -2.87
C VAL A 151 -5.20 7.11 -4.38
N TYR A 152 -5.54 6.01 -5.04
CA TYR A 152 -5.46 5.86 -6.49
C TYR A 152 -6.81 5.46 -7.06
N GLY A 153 -7.47 6.41 -7.73
CA GLY A 153 -8.72 6.21 -8.45
C GLY A 153 -8.52 5.74 -9.88
N TRP A 154 -9.52 5.04 -10.40
CA TRP A 154 -9.52 4.54 -11.77
C TRP A 154 -10.92 4.35 -12.33
N ALA A 155 -11.03 4.40 -13.65
CA ALA A 155 -12.26 4.12 -14.36
C ALA A 155 -11.97 3.31 -15.63
N GLU A 156 -12.86 2.37 -15.93
CA GLU A 156 -12.94 1.71 -17.23
C GLU A 156 -13.22 2.73 -18.34
N THR A 157 -12.57 2.58 -19.49
CA THR A 157 -12.74 3.45 -20.65
C THR A 157 -13.49 2.75 -21.77
N GLY A 158 -14.23 3.51 -22.56
CA GLY A 158 -14.92 3.04 -23.76
C GLY A 158 -16.44 3.04 -23.62
N ALA A 159 -17.13 2.78 -24.74
CA ALA A 159 -18.58 2.63 -24.73
C ALA A 159 -18.97 1.39 -23.93
N GLY A 160 -19.82 1.55 -22.93
CA GLY A 160 -20.23 0.46 -22.03
C GLY A 160 -19.34 0.27 -20.81
N ALA A 161 -18.52 1.26 -20.42
CA ALA A 161 -17.78 1.23 -19.17
C ALA A 161 -18.71 0.99 -17.97
N THR A 162 -18.41 -0.05 -17.19
CA THR A 162 -19.21 -0.46 -16.03
C THR A 162 -18.43 -0.39 -14.73
N LEU A 163 -17.10 -0.39 -14.78
CA LEU A 163 -16.24 -0.44 -13.61
C LEU A 163 -15.54 0.90 -13.33
N SER A 164 -15.49 1.24 -12.05
CA SER A 164 -14.69 2.34 -11.50
C SER A 164 -14.30 1.99 -10.08
N GLY A 165 -13.25 2.58 -9.54
CA GLY A 165 -12.87 2.29 -8.17
C GLY A 165 -11.71 3.12 -7.66
N SER A 166 -11.28 2.76 -6.45
CA SER A 166 -10.10 3.31 -5.81
C SER A 166 -9.33 2.23 -5.07
N VAL A 167 -8.01 2.39 -5.02
CA VAL A 167 -7.11 1.64 -4.15
C VAL A 167 -6.51 2.61 -3.14
N VAL A 168 -6.49 2.22 -1.87
CA VAL A 168 -6.05 3.07 -0.75
C VAL A 168 -4.99 2.32 0.07
N ALA A 169 -3.92 3.02 0.45
CA ALA A 169 -2.94 2.49 1.40
C ALA A 169 -3.58 2.28 2.78
N ALA A 170 -3.80 1.02 3.15
CA ALA A 170 -4.38 0.63 4.43
C ALA A 170 -4.20 -0.88 4.67
N SER A 171 -4.08 -1.29 5.94
CA SER A 171 -4.08 -2.72 6.29
C SER A 171 -5.39 -3.37 5.86
N CYS A 172 -5.28 -4.53 5.21
CA CYS A 172 -6.41 -5.29 4.71
C CYS A 172 -6.25 -6.78 5.04
N SER A 173 -7.39 -7.47 5.21
CA SER A 173 -7.49 -8.92 5.34
C SER A 173 -8.56 -9.41 4.38
N ASP A 174 -8.28 -10.48 3.64
CA ASP A 174 -9.25 -11.12 2.75
C ASP A 174 -10.16 -12.10 3.49
N GLY A 175 -9.97 -12.27 4.81
CA GLY A 175 -10.73 -13.19 5.66
C GLY A 175 -10.44 -14.67 5.43
N MET A 176 -9.52 -15.00 4.52
CA MET A 176 -9.24 -16.37 4.07
C MET A 176 -7.77 -16.77 4.21
N SER A 177 -6.85 -15.80 4.23
CA SER A 177 -5.41 -16.02 4.31
C SER A 177 -4.78 -15.33 5.51
N ASP A 178 -3.68 -15.90 6.00
CA ASP A 178 -2.86 -15.31 7.06
C ASP A 178 -1.90 -14.23 6.54
N ARG A 179 -1.83 -14.04 5.21
CA ARG A 179 -0.96 -13.01 4.63
C ARG A 179 -1.54 -11.61 4.88
N PRO A 180 -0.74 -10.67 5.38
CA PRO A 180 -1.16 -9.29 5.50
C PRO A 180 -1.18 -8.60 4.12
N TRP A 181 -2.09 -7.64 3.98
CA TRP A 181 -2.23 -6.83 2.77
C TRP A 181 -2.06 -5.35 3.11
N GLY A 182 -1.36 -4.62 2.24
CA GLY A 182 -1.09 -3.18 2.44
C GLY A 182 -2.10 -2.24 1.79
N TRP A 183 -3.04 -2.77 1.00
CA TRP A 183 -3.97 -1.97 0.21
C TRP A 183 -5.40 -2.47 0.30
N VAL A 184 -6.34 -1.52 0.33
CA VAL A 184 -7.78 -1.77 0.27
C VAL A 184 -8.31 -1.29 -1.08
N ALA A 185 -9.09 -2.13 -1.75
CA ALA A 185 -9.87 -1.78 -2.93
C ALA A 185 -11.31 -1.42 -2.55
N GLY A 186 -11.84 -0.38 -3.18
CA GLY A 186 -13.27 -0.12 -3.30
C GLY A 186 -13.64 -0.01 -4.77
N ILE A 187 -14.57 -0.83 -5.26
CA ILE A 187 -14.98 -0.87 -6.66
C ILE A 187 -16.49 -0.64 -6.75
N VAL A 188 -16.89 0.20 -7.70
CA VAL A 188 -18.27 0.42 -8.08
C VAL A 188 -18.48 -0.19 -9.46
N ARG A 189 -19.36 -1.19 -9.54
CA ARG A 189 -19.77 -1.85 -10.78
C ARG A 189 -21.21 -1.44 -11.11
N ARG A 190 -21.43 -1.01 -12.36
CA ARG A 190 -22.73 -0.53 -12.85
C ARG A 190 -23.19 -1.35 -14.04
N THR A 191 -24.19 -2.20 -13.84
CA THR A 191 -24.70 -3.13 -14.89
C THR A 191 -26.21 -3.11 -14.87
N GLY A 192 -26.85 -2.97 -16.04
CA GLY A 192 -28.32 -3.07 -16.15
C GLY A 192 -29.13 -2.05 -15.34
N GLY A 193 -28.51 -0.94 -14.90
CA GLY A 193 -29.12 0.06 -14.01
C GLY A 193 -28.92 -0.21 -12.52
N GLU A 194 -28.29 -1.33 -12.15
CA GLU A 194 -27.92 -1.65 -10.77
C GLU A 194 -26.51 -1.16 -10.44
N VAL A 195 -26.28 -0.89 -9.15
CA VAL A 195 -24.97 -0.48 -8.62
C VAL A 195 -24.55 -1.51 -7.57
N GLU A 196 -23.41 -2.14 -7.82
CA GLU A 196 -22.77 -3.08 -6.91
C GLU A 196 -21.52 -2.42 -6.33
N LEU A 197 -21.38 -2.45 -5.00
CA LEU A 197 -20.22 -1.95 -4.27
C LEU A 197 -19.41 -3.15 -3.78
N LEU A 198 -18.14 -3.19 -4.16
CA LEU A 198 -17.24 -4.29 -3.86
C LEU A 198 -16.04 -3.78 -3.06
N SER A 199 -15.65 -4.53 -2.04
CA SER A 199 -14.45 -4.29 -1.25
C SER A 199 -13.49 -5.45 -1.36
N GLY A 200 -12.19 -5.18 -1.31
CA GLY A 200 -11.17 -6.21 -1.43
C GLY A 200 -9.80 -5.75 -0.98
N CYS A 201 -8.82 -6.65 -1.06
CA CYS A 201 -7.42 -6.35 -0.77
C CYS A 201 -6.59 -6.31 -2.05
N CYS A 202 -5.56 -5.47 -2.11
CA CYS A 202 -4.62 -5.44 -3.23
C CYS A 202 -3.18 -5.69 -2.80
N THR A 203 -2.39 -6.18 -3.75
CA THR A 203 -0.95 -6.36 -3.63
C THR A 203 -0.23 -5.97 -4.92
N LEU A 204 0.96 -5.42 -4.76
CA LEU A 204 1.94 -5.26 -5.84
C LEU A 204 3.06 -6.30 -5.81
N SER A 205 3.10 -7.14 -4.76
CA SER A 205 4.03 -8.26 -4.73
C SER A 205 3.66 -9.24 -5.84
N SER A 206 4.63 -9.59 -6.71
CA SER A 206 4.41 -10.70 -7.62
C SER A 206 4.40 -11.98 -6.79
N GLN A 207 3.31 -12.72 -6.87
CA GLN A 207 3.25 -14.09 -6.36
C GLN A 207 4.09 -15.00 -7.26
#